data_AF-A0A2S2N695-F1
#
_entry.id   AF-A0A2S2N695-F1
#
_cell.length_a   1.000
_cell.length_b   1.000
_cell.length_c   1.000
_cell.angle_alpha   90.00
_cell.angle_beta   90.00
_cell.angle_gamma   90.00
#
_symmetry.space_group_name_H-M   'P 1'
#
loop_
_entity.id
_entity.type
_entity.pdbx_description
1 polymer ?
#
loop_
_entity_poly.entity_id
_entity_poly.type
_entity_poly.pdbx_seq_one_letter_code
_entity_poly.pdbx_strand_id
1 'polypeptide(L)'
;WNSRYNVQNGTQGKIVGWGKTEKGILSPFLLEAYLPYIDHDSCRSMYRNGFEKFVTFDKFCAGSSALGQGVNQGDSGAGLSFLHSDYYYLTGVVSVKDPTTFNSIAVFTGIKRR
;
A
#
# COMPACT_ATOMS: atom_id res chain seq x y z
N TRP A 1 3.92 13.03 14.65
CA TRP A 1 3.31 13.29 13.33
C TRP A 1 2.36 14.48 13.47
N ASN A 2 2.84 15.70 13.27
CA ASN A 2 1.95 16.87 13.18
C ASN A 2 1.25 16.88 11.81
N SER A 3 0.21 17.72 11.63
CA SER A 3 -0.55 17.93 10.39
C SER A 3 0.27 18.18 9.11
N ARG A 4 1.58 18.41 9.25
CA ARG A 4 2.55 18.58 8.16
C ARG A 4 2.77 17.33 7.29
N TYR A 5 2.50 16.11 7.79
CA TYR A 5 2.79 14.86 7.07
C TYR A 5 1.52 14.17 6.51
N ASN A 6 0.50 14.93 6.12
CA ASN A 6 -0.68 14.35 5.49
C ASN A 6 -0.39 14.03 4.01
N VAL A 7 -0.57 12.78 3.63
CA VAL A 7 -0.45 12.30 2.25
C VAL A 7 -1.79 12.48 1.55
N GLN A 8 -1.78 13.02 0.33
CA GLN A 8 -2.98 13.21 -0.49
C GLN A 8 -3.22 11.98 -1.38
N ASN A 9 -4.48 11.76 -1.76
CA ASN A 9 -4.79 10.71 -2.73
C ASN A 9 -4.02 10.90 -4.03
N GLY A 10 -3.54 9.80 -4.59
CA GLY A 10 -2.75 9.80 -5.82
C GLY A 10 -1.28 10.16 -5.65
N THR A 11 -0.84 10.69 -4.49
CA THR A 11 0.58 10.86 -4.20
C THR A 11 1.30 9.52 -4.34
N GLN A 12 2.42 9.48 -5.06
CA GLN A 12 3.19 8.27 -5.29
C GLN A 12 4.08 7.95 -4.08
N GLY A 13 3.81 6.82 -3.44
CA GLY A 13 4.64 6.27 -2.37
C GLY A 13 5.61 5.24 -2.91
N LYS A 14 6.84 5.25 -2.39
CA LYS A 14 7.87 4.26 -2.71
C LYS A 14 7.75 3.06 -1.78
N ILE A 15 7.73 1.87 -2.35
CA ILE A 15 7.82 0.59 -1.61
C ILE A 15 8.96 -0.24 -2.17
N VAL A 16 9.60 -1.02 -1.29
CA VAL A 16 10.65 -1.97 -1.66
C VAL A 16 10.35 -3.34 -1.06
N GLY A 17 10.68 -4.42 -1.77
CA GLY A 17 10.41 -5.78 -1.31
C GLY A 17 11.08 -6.87 -2.14
N TRP A 18 11.02 -8.10 -1.61
CA TRP A 18 11.49 -9.33 -2.26
C TRP A 18 10.34 -10.28 -2.62
N GLY A 19 9.10 -9.81 -2.57
CA GLY A 19 7.92 -10.61 -2.88
C GLY A 19 7.89 -11.12 -4.31
N LYS A 20 6.79 -11.81 -4.62
CA LYS A 20 6.59 -12.40 -5.94
C LYS A 20 6.47 -11.32 -7.02
N THR A 21 7.29 -11.49 -8.06
CA THR A 21 7.21 -10.70 -9.30
C THR A 21 5.98 -11.06 -10.12
N GLU A 22 5.79 -10.38 -11.26
CA GLU A 22 4.73 -10.68 -12.24
C GLU A 22 4.79 -12.12 -12.78
N LYS A 23 5.96 -12.78 -12.66
CA LYS A 23 6.17 -14.18 -13.03
C LYS A 23 5.75 -15.17 -11.94
N GLY A 24 5.26 -14.69 -10.79
CA GLY A 24 4.84 -15.52 -9.67
C GLY A 24 5.99 -16.14 -8.85
N ILE A 25 7.23 -15.74 -9.13
CA ILE A 25 8.44 -16.19 -8.41
C ILE A 25 8.95 -15.09 -7.49
N LEU A 26 9.48 -15.47 -6.32
CA LEU A 26 10.14 -14.54 -5.40
C LEU A 26 11.36 -13.91 -6.07
N SER A 27 11.59 -12.63 -5.80
CA SER A 27 12.75 -11.94 -6.35
C SER A 27 14.01 -12.26 -5.50
N PRO A 28 15.13 -12.65 -6.12
CA PRO A 28 16.40 -12.77 -5.41
C PRO A 28 17.04 -11.40 -5.09
N PHE A 29 16.53 -10.32 -5.69
CA PHE A 29 17.02 -8.95 -5.50
C PHE A 29 15.92 -8.07 -4.92
N LEU A 30 16.32 -7.03 -4.18
CA LEU A 30 15.38 -6.03 -3.70
C LEU A 30 14.84 -5.24 -4.90
N LEU A 31 13.51 -5.21 -5.04
CA LEU A 31 12.84 -4.44 -6.08
C LEU A 31 12.13 -3.23 -5.46
N GLU A 32 11.85 -2.23 -6.29
CA GLU A 32 11.07 -1.06 -5.90
C GLU A 32 9.87 -0.82 -6.82
N ALA A 33 8.82 -0.22 -6.27
CA ALA A 33 7.62 0.19 -6.99
C ALA A 33 7.08 1.50 -6.43
N TYR A 34 6.28 2.20 -7.25
CA TYR A 34 5.58 3.42 -6.87
C TYR A 34 4.08 3.17 -6.86
N LEU A 35 3.44 3.38 -5.71
CA LEU A 35 2.01 3.10 -5.51
C LEU A 35 1.29 4.40 -5.12
N PRO A 36 0.20 4.78 -5.82
CA PRO A 36 -0.60 5.92 -5.41
C PRO A 36 -1.29 5.65 -4.07
N TYR A 37 -1.25 6.63 -3.17
CA TYR A 37 -1.98 6.62 -1.91
C TYR A 37 -3.50 6.69 -2.14
N ILE A 38 -4.25 5.95 -1.34
CA ILE A 38 -5.70 5.97 -1.27
C ILE A 38 -6.08 6.06 0.21
N ASP A 39 -6.78 7.12 0.59
CA ASP A 39 -7.24 7.35 1.95
C ASP A 39 -8.18 6.24 2.46
N HIS A 40 -8.38 6.21 3.78
CA HIS A 40 -9.17 5.18 4.46
C HIS A 40 -10.60 5.04 3.92
N ASP A 41 -11.31 6.16 3.76
CA ASP A 41 -12.73 6.14 3.41
C ASP A 41 -12.91 5.67 1.96
N SER A 42 -12.08 6.21 1.05
CA SER A 42 -12.03 5.75 -0.33
C SER A 42 -11.68 4.26 -0.39
N CYS A 43 -10.59 3.83 0.26
CA CYS A 43 -10.12 2.44 0.32
C CYS A 43 -11.23 1.48 0.80
N ARG A 44 -11.91 1.82 1.90
CA ARG A 44 -12.96 0.99 2.47
C ARG A 44 -14.18 0.89 1.55
N SER A 45 -14.55 1.99 0.89
CA SER A 45 -15.71 2.06 -0.02
C SER A 45 -15.57 1.21 -1.29
N MET A 46 -14.34 0.84 -1.65
CA MET A 46 -14.04 0.02 -2.84
C MET A 46 -14.46 -1.44 -2.66
N TYR A 47 -14.59 -1.90 -1.42
CA TYR A 47 -14.93 -3.28 -1.11
C TYR A 47 -16.42 -3.38 -0.72
N ARG A 48 -17.15 -4.23 -1.45
CA ARG A 48 -18.58 -4.55 -1.21
C ARG A 48 -18.84 -6.05 -1.03
N ASN A 49 -17.77 -6.83 -0.97
CA ASN A 49 -17.75 -8.29 -0.93
C ASN A 49 -17.48 -8.84 0.49
N GLY A 50 -17.52 -7.99 1.53
CA GLY A 50 -17.18 -8.37 2.90
C GLY A 50 -15.69 -8.17 3.23
N PHE A 51 -14.84 -7.75 2.28
CA PHE A 51 -13.43 -7.45 2.53
C PHE A 51 -13.23 -6.12 3.28
N GLU A 52 -14.21 -5.21 3.22
CA GLU A 52 -14.19 -3.92 3.92
C GLU A 52 -14.00 -4.04 5.44
N LYS A 53 -14.29 -5.20 6.03
CA LYS A 53 -14.03 -5.51 7.44
C LYS A 53 -12.54 -5.57 7.80
N PHE A 54 -11.66 -5.82 6.83
CA PHE A 54 -10.21 -5.83 7.01
C PHE A 54 -9.59 -4.44 6.85
N VAL A 55 -10.35 -3.47 6.32
CA VAL A 55 -9.97 -2.06 6.24
C VAL A 55 -10.42 -1.36 7.52
N THR A 56 -9.75 -1.67 8.63
CA THR A 56 -10.01 -1.08 9.96
C THR A 56 -9.55 0.38 10.02
N PHE A 57 -9.91 1.10 11.10
CA PHE A 57 -9.69 2.55 11.24
C PHE A 57 -8.21 3.02 11.16
N ASP A 58 -7.27 2.08 11.30
CA ASP A 58 -5.83 2.26 11.21
C ASP A 58 -5.28 1.86 9.83
N LYS A 59 -6.14 1.53 8.86
CA LYS A 59 -5.76 1.07 7.54
C LYS A 59 -6.01 2.13 6.47
N PHE A 60 -5.19 2.10 5.43
CA PHE A 60 -5.39 2.81 4.18
C PHE A 60 -5.00 1.90 3.00
N CYS A 61 -5.27 2.31 1.76
CA CYS A 61 -4.89 1.54 0.58
C CYS A 61 -3.77 2.21 -0.20
N ALA A 62 -3.01 1.44 -0.98
CA ALA A 62 -2.20 1.98 -2.06
C ALA A 62 -2.17 1.04 -3.25
N GLY A 63 -1.99 1.60 -4.44
CA GLY A 63 -1.98 0.87 -5.70
C GLY A 63 -3.07 1.34 -6.65
N SER A 64 -3.16 0.72 -7.82
CA SER A 64 -4.09 1.14 -8.87
C SER A 64 -5.00 0.00 -9.32
N SER A 65 -6.18 0.36 -9.84
CA SER A 65 -7.10 -0.59 -10.47
C SER A 65 -6.55 -1.19 -11.78
N ALA A 66 -5.59 -0.52 -12.40
CA ALA A 66 -4.90 -1.04 -13.58
C ALA A 66 -3.86 -2.10 -13.17
N LEU A 67 -3.73 -3.12 -14.01
CA LEU A 67 -2.65 -4.11 -13.90
C LEU A 67 -1.29 -3.40 -14.08
N GLY A 68 -0.35 -3.65 -13.18
CA GLY A 68 0.95 -2.97 -13.18
C GLY A 68 1.74 -3.24 -11.90
N GLN A 69 2.54 -2.26 -11.48
CA GLN A 69 3.27 -2.33 -10.21
C GLN A 69 2.33 -2.50 -9.02
N GLY A 70 2.72 -3.32 -8.05
CA GLY A 70 1.90 -3.67 -6.90
C GLY A 70 2.69 -4.50 -5.91
N VAL A 71 2.04 -4.84 -4.80
CA VAL A 71 2.57 -5.80 -3.82
C VAL A 71 1.98 -7.17 -4.07
N ASN A 72 2.74 -8.21 -3.75
CA ASN A 72 2.35 -9.59 -3.91
C ASN A 72 2.75 -10.42 -2.68
N GLN A 73 2.50 -11.74 -2.73
CA GLN A 73 2.91 -12.65 -1.67
C GLN A 73 4.42 -12.53 -1.43
N GLY A 74 4.81 -12.37 -0.17
CA GLY A 74 6.19 -12.14 0.26
C GLY A 74 6.53 -10.66 0.53
N ASP A 75 5.69 -9.71 0.12
CA ASP A 75 5.86 -8.29 0.47
C ASP A 75 5.20 -7.90 1.80
N SER A 76 4.58 -8.85 2.52
CA SER A 76 4.00 -8.60 3.84
C SER A 76 5.06 -8.02 4.78
N GLY A 77 4.72 -6.91 5.46
CA GLY A 77 5.68 -6.20 6.31
C GLY A 77 6.56 -5.17 5.58
N ALA A 78 6.54 -5.10 4.25
CA ALA A 78 7.25 -4.08 3.50
C ALA A 78 6.71 -2.67 3.81
N GLY A 79 7.62 -1.70 3.82
CA GLY A 79 7.29 -0.32 4.15
C GLY A 79 6.91 0.50 2.92
N LEU A 80 5.79 1.22 3.00
CA LEU A 80 5.42 2.26 2.04
C LEU A 80 5.82 3.63 2.60
N SER A 81 6.73 4.29 1.90
CA SER A 81 7.31 5.57 2.31
C SER A 81 6.98 6.69 1.32
N PHE A 82 6.76 7.88 1.83
CA PHE A 82 6.47 9.07 1.02
C PHE A 82 7.56 10.12 1.22
N LEU A 83 7.89 10.83 0.15
CA LEU A 83 8.81 11.96 0.21
C LEU A 83 8.11 13.14 0.88
N HIS A 84 8.70 13.68 1.94
CA HIS A 84 8.24 14.89 2.60
C HIS A 84 9.46 15.73 2.99
N SER A 85 9.52 16.99 2.50
CA SER A 85 10.63 17.91 2.78
C SER A 85 12.01 17.24 2.63
N ASP A 86 12.24 16.60 1.48
CA ASP A 86 13.47 15.89 1.08
C ASP A 86 13.80 14.57 1.77
N TYR A 87 12.99 14.10 2.73
CA TYR A 87 13.19 12.81 3.38
C TYR A 87 12.03 11.85 3.11
N TYR A 88 12.36 10.56 2.96
CA TYR A 88 11.35 9.51 2.91
C TYR A 88 10.90 9.15 4.32
N TYR A 89 9.60 9.26 4.56
CA TYR A 89 8.98 8.86 5.82
C TYR A 89 8.08 7.66 5.63
N LEU A 90 8.31 6.65 6.46
CA LEU A 90 7.47 5.47 6.51
C LEU A 90 6.04 5.85 6.96
N THR A 91 5.06 5.58 6.11
CA THR A 91 3.65 5.97 6.33
C THR A 91 2.77 4.76 6.58
N GLY A 92 3.10 3.62 5.97
CA GLY A 92 2.39 2.38 6.22
C GLY A 92 3.23 1.14 5.99
N VAL A 93 2.66 0.01 6.43
CA VAL A 93 3.26 -1.32 6.31
C VAL A 93 2.28 -2.22 5.59
N VAL A 94 2.73 -2.97 4.57
CA VAL A 94 1.88 -3.93 3.83
C VAL A 94 1.26 -4.92 4.80
N SER A 95 -0.06 -5.04 4.76
CA SER A 95 -0.81 -5.94 5.65
C SER A 95 -1.53 -7.03 4.88
N VAL A 96 -2.48 -6.66 4.01
CA VAL A 96 -3.38 -7.63 3.36
C VAL A 96 -3.81 -7.13 1.99
N LYS A 97 -4.13 -8.05 1.09
CA LYS A 97 -4.71 -7.80 -0.23
C LYS A 97 -5.92 -8.71 -0.41
N ASP A 98 -6.96 -8.20 -1.05
CA ASP A 98 -8.15 -9.00 -1.37
C ASP A 98 -7.79 -10.05 -2.43
N PRO A 99 -7.86 -11.36 -2.12
CA PRO A 99 -7.49 -12.43 -3.04
C PRO A 99 -8.48 -12.56 -4.22
N THR A 100 -9.65 -11.94 -4.14
CA THR A 100 -10.68 -11.98 -5.18
C THR A 100 -10.51 -10.89 -6.24
N THR A 101 -9.58 -9.96 -6.03
CA THR A 101 -9.33 -8.84 -6.95
C THR A 101 -8.01 -9.01 -7.70
N PHE A 102 -8.03 -8.76 -9.00
CA PHE A 102 -6.85 -8.81 -9.86
C PHE A 102 -6.14 -7.45 -10.00
N ASN A 103 -6.62 -6.41 -9.32
CA ASN A 103 -5.96 -5.11 -9.34
C ASN A 103 -4.68 -5.11 -8.48
N SER A 104 -3.92 -4.02 -8.53
CA SER A 104 -2.69 -3.85 -7.75
C SER A 104 -2.91 -3.18 -6.39
N ILE A 105 -4.15 -3.10 -5.91
CA ILE A 105 -4.50 -2.38 -4.68
C ILE A 105 -4.29 -3.30 -3.48
N ALA A 106 -3.55 -2.79 -2.50
CA ALA A 106 -3.33 -3.47 -1.23
C ALA A 106 -3.62 -2.55 -0.05
N VAL A 107 -3.86 -3.17 1.10
CA VAL A 107 -4.19 -2.52 2.36
C VAL A 107 -2.96 -2.48 3.25
N PHE A 108 -2.70 -1.30 3.80
CA PHE A 108 -1.54 -0.98 4.62
C PHE A 108 -1.99 -0.59 6.02
N THR A 109 -1.23 -1.01 7.04
CA THR A 109 -1.35 -0.48 8.40
C THR A 109 -0.66 0.86 8.49
N GLY A 110 -1.41 1.91 8.82
CA GLY A 110 -0.92 3.27 9.02
C GLY A 110 -0.09 3.42 10.28
N ILE A 111 1.05 4.10 10.17
CA ILE A 111 1.99 4.30 11.30
C ILE A 111 1.69 5.57 12.09
N LYS A 112 0.87 6.47 11.52
CA LYS A 112 0.46 7.70 12.20
C LYS A 112 -0.27 7.35 13.50
N ARG A 113 0.35 7.67 14.64
CA ARG A 113 -0.32 7.68 15.94
C ARG A 113 -1.43 8.75 15.91
N ARG A 114 -2.65 8.35 16.25
CA ARG A 114 -3.74 9.27 16.58
C ARG A 114 -3.44 10.02 17.86
#